data_AF-A0A851ZT71-F1
#
_entry.id   AF-A0A851ZT71-F1
#
_cell.length_a   1.000
_cell.length_b   1.000
_cell.length_c   1.000
_cell.angle_alpha   90.00
_cell.angle_beta   90.00
_cell.angle_gamma   90.00
#
_symmetry.space_group_name_H-M   'P 1'
#
loop_
_entity.id
_entity.type
_entity.pdbx_description
1 polymer ?
#
loop_
_entity_poly.entity_id
_entity_poly.type
_entity_poly.pdbx_seq_one_letter_code
_entity_poly.pdbx_strand_id
1 'polypeptide(L)'
;MPLDHRRLQGPEESQPPELWAAALGAGTPEEEEAAEDGSPRDPCALRPLFARAGLLSQAEGSAYVELSGGTKVLCAAWGPR
;
A
#
# COMPACT_ATOMS: atom_id res chain seq x y z
N MET A 1 12.91 15.74 -18.09
CA MET A 1 12.04 14.70 -18.68
C MET A 1 10.99 15.41 -19.52
N PRO A 2 10.66 14.97 -20.74
CA PRO A 2 9.53 15.54 -21.47
C PRO A 2 8.29 15.36 -20.59
N LEU A 3 7.59 16.45 -20.28
CA LEU A 3 6.38 16.42 -19.46
C LEU A 3 5.40 15.39 -20.05
N ASP A 4 4.87 14.48 -19.25
CA ASP A 4 3.82 13.56 -19.70
C ASP A 4 2.60 14.37 -20.13
N HIS A 5 2.42 14.52 -21.44
CA HIS A 5 1.32 15.30 -22.03
C HIS A 5 -0.05 14.61 -21.92
N ARG A 6 -0.12 13.37 -21.39
CA ARG A 6 -1.38 12.65 -21.13
C ARG A 6 -1.82 12.76 -19.67
N ARG A 7 -1.03 13.39 -18.81
CA ARG A 7 -1.33 13.60 -17.39
C ARG A 7 -1.34 15.08 -17.06
N LEU A 8 -1.81 15.39 -15.85
CA LEU A 8 -1.70 16.74 -15.30
C LEU A 8 -0.22 17.07 -15.12
N GLN A 9 0.20 18.22 -15.65
CA GLN A 9 1.57 18.70 -15.54
C GLN A 9 1.77 19.33 -14.15
N GLY A 10 2.37 18.55 -13.25
CA GLY A 10 2.84 19.02 -11.95
C GLY A 10 4.17 19.76 -12.05
N PRO A 11 4.78 20.10 -10.90
CA PRO A 11 6.13 20.64 -10.87
C PRO A 11 7.14 19.64 -11.46
N GLU A 12 8.26 20.14 -11.96
CA GLU A 12 9.33 19.34 -12.53
C GLU A 12 9.98 18.41 -11.49
N GLU A 13 10.02 18.86 -10.24
CA GLU A 13 10.54 18.11 -9.09
C GLU A 13 9.56 18.15 -7.92
N SER A 14 9.44 17.02 -7.22
CA SER A 14 8.75 16.90 -5.94
C SER A 14 9.54 15.93 -5.09
N GLN A 15 9.81 16.29 -3.84
CA GLN A 15 10.63 15.51 -2.94
C GLN A 15 9.82 15.14 -1.69
N PRO A 16 9.77 13.86 -1.29
CA PRO A 16 9.00 13.39 -0.15
C PRO A 16 9.61 13.92 1.17
N PRO A 17 8.80 14.43 2.12
CA PRO A 17 9.27 15.07 3.34
C PRO A 17 10.07 14.14 4.27
N GLU A 18 9.88 12.82 4.16
CA GLU A 18 10.53 11.78 4.96
C GLU A 18 12.07 11.82 4.82
N LEU A 19 12.57 12.29 3.67
CA LEU A 19 14.01 12.46 3.42
C LEU A 19 14.68 13.44 4.39
N TRP A 20 13.92 14.38 4.95
CA TRP A 20 14.39 15.35 5.92
C TRP A 20 13.89 15.08 7.34
N ALA A 21 12.84 14.29 7.50
CA ALA A 21 12.33 13.90 8.81
C ALA A 21 13.38 13.13 9.63
N ALA A 22 14.06 12.16 9.00
CA ALA A 22 15.15 11.41 9.63
C ALA A 22 16.35 12.30 10.03
N ALA A 23 16.63 13.33 9.22
CA ALA A 23 17.68 14.31 9.51
C ALA A 23 17.34 15.25 10.68
N LEU A 24 16.05 15.42 10.99
CA LEU A 24 15.54 16.26 12.08
C LEU A 24 15.22 15.45 13.35
N GLY A 25 15.49 14.14 13.37
CA GLY A 25 15.21 13.27 14.51
C GLY A 25 13.72 12.95 14.70
N ALA A 26 12.88 13.22 13.70
CA ALA A 26 11.51 12.70 13.66
C ALA A 26 11.58 11.26 13.13
N GLY A 27 11.15 10.30 13.97
CA GLY A 27 11.11 8.88 13.60
C GLY A 27 10.30 8.64 12.32
N THR A 28 10.62 7.57 11.60
CA THR A 28 9.84 7.21 10.43
C THR A 28 8.49 6.63 10.86
N PRO A 29 7.37 6.98 10.20
CA PRO A 29 6.06 6.40 10.56
C PRO A 29 6.03 4.87 10.39
N GLU A 30 6.91 4.31 9.57
CA GLU A 30 7.07 2.86 9.42
C GLU A 30 7.64 2.18 10.68
N GLU A 31 8.41 2.89 11.51
CA GLU A 31 8.92 2.38 12.79
C GLU A 31 7.81 2.26 13.86
N GLU A 32 6.76 3.08 13.77
CA GLU A 32 5.62 2.99 14.69
C GLU A 32 4.71 1.79 14.39
N GLU A 33 4.58 1.37 13.12
CA GLU A 33 3.89 0.13 12.76
C GLU A 33 4.76 -1.13 12.96
N ALA A 34 6.09 -1.01 12.83
CA ALA A 34 7.03 -2.08 13.15
C ALA A 34 7.22 -2.30 14.66
N ALA A 35 6.85 -1.32 15.48
CA ALA A 35 6.83 -1.39 16.94
C ALA A 35 5.52 -1.99 17.49
N GLU A 36 4.88 -2.93 16.76
CA GLU A 36 4.02 -3.93 17.39
C GLU A 36 4.90 -4.80 18.31
N ASP A 37 5.15 -4.27 19.51
CA ASP A 37 5.71 -4.86 20.73
C ASP A 37 6.89 -5.81 20.47
N GLY A 38 8.11 -5.47 20.94
CA GLY A 38 9.37 -6.21 20.71
C GLY A 38 9.43 -7.69 21.15
N SER A 39 8.28 -8.31 21.41
CA SER A 39 8.03 -9.73 21.41
C SER A 39 8.35 -10.38 20.05
N PRO A 40 9.09 -11.50 20.03
CA PRO A 40 9.32 -12.25 18.80
C PRO A 40 7.99 -12.74 18.22
N ARG A 41 7.72 -12.37 16.97
CA ARG A 41 6.60 -12.91 16.21
C ARG A 41 6.79 -14.42 16.04
N ASP A 42 5.76 -15.21 16.35
CA ASP A 42 5.75 -16.64 16.04
C ASP A 42 5.90 -16.82 14.52
N PRO A 43 6.93 -17.55 14.03
CA PRO A 43 7.13 -17.77 12.59
C PRO A 43 5.96 -18.51 11.92
N CYS A 44 5.13 -19.20 12.70
CA CYS A 44 3.93 -19.88 12.22
C CYS A 44 2.67 -19.01 12.29
N ALA A 45 2.72 -17.83 12.91
CA ALA A 45 1.54 -16.98 13.08
C ALA A 45 1.15 -16.28 11.77
N LEU A 46 -0.03 -16.61 11.26
CA LEU A 46 -0.65 -15.94 10.13
C LEU A 46 -1.25 -14.60 10.55
N ARG A 47 -1.17 -13.62 9.65
CA ARG A 47 -1.86 -12.33 9.81
C ARG A 47 -3.37 -12.52 9.61
N PRO A 48 -4.22 -11.94 10.47
CA PRO A 48 -5.65 -11.81 10.20
C PRO A 48 -5.92 -11.30 8.78
N LEU A 49 -6.85 -11.97 8.09
CA LEU A 49 -7.19 -11.76 6.69
C LEU A 49 -8.67 -11.38 6.56
N PHE A 50 -8.94 -10.28 5.86
CA PHE A 50 -10.26 -9.97 5.30
C PHE A 50 -10.20 -10.16 3.79
N ALA A 51 -11.10 -10.98 3.24
CA ALA A 51 -11.18 -11.22 1.80
C ALA A 51 -12.64 -11.14 1.33
N ARG A 52 -12.88 -10.40 0.25
CA ARG A 52 -14.19 -10.28 -0.39
C ARG A 52 -14.07 -10.40 -1.91
N ALA A 53 -14.73 -11.39 -2.48
CA ALA A 53 -14.93 -11.51 -3.92
C ALA A 53 -16.12 -10.63 -4.38
N GLY A 54 -16.11 -10.23 -5.65
CA GLY A 54 -17.18 -9.46 -6.28
C GLY A 54 -17.34 -8.05 -5.71
N LEU A 55 -16.23 -7.39 -5.33
CA LEU A 55 -16.29 -6.03 -4.80
C LEU A 55 -16.64 -5.01 -5.90
N LEU A 56 -16.06 -5.15 -7.09
CA LEU A 56 -16.24 -4.24 -8.21
C LEU A 56 -17.41 -4.69 -9.09
N SER A 57 -18.32 -3.77 -9.39
CA SER A 57 -19.49 -4.04 -10.23
C SER A 57 -19.21 -3.93 -11.73
N GLN A 58 -18.13 -3.27 -12.13
CA GLN A 58 -17.74 -3.07 -13.54
C GLN A 58 -16.81 -4.15 -14.09
N ALA A 59 -16.37 -5.09 -13.25
CA ALA A 59 -15.51 -6.20 -13.65
C ALA A 59 -16.30 -7.52 -13.65
N GLU A 60 -15.96 -8.44 -14.55
CA GLU A 60 -16.59 -9.77 -14.60
C GLU A 60 -16.23 -10.60 -13.36
N GLY A 61 -15.00 -10.43 -12.86
CA GLY A 61 -14.57 -10.94 -11.57
C GLY A 61 -13.76 -9.90 -10.81
N SER A 62 -13.83 -9.89 -9.49
CA SER A 62 -12.96 -9.03 -8.68
C SER A 62 -12.76 -9.62 -7.28
N ALA A 63 -11.67 -9.21 -6.63
CA ALA A 63 -11.37 -9.57 -5.26
C ALA A 63 -10.67 -8.41 -4.54
N TYR A 64 -11.06 -8.17 -3.29
CA TYR A 64 -10.36 -7.31 -2.35
C TYR A 64 -9.81 -8.17 -1.21
N VAL A 65 -8.56 -7.91 -0.86
CA VAL A 65 -7.80 -8.65 0.15
C VAL A 65 -7.10 -7.65 1.05
N GLU A 66 -7.29 -7.79 2.34
CA GLU A 66 -6.68 -6.97 3.37
C GLU A 66 -6.07 -7.84 4.46
N LEU A 67 -4.84 -7.53 4.85
CA LEU A 67 -4.15 -8.15 5.97
C LEU A 67 -3.89 -7.10 7.05
N SER A 68 -3.87 -7.53 8.31
CA SER A 68 -3.28 -6.74 9.39
C SER A 68 -1.84 -6.28 9.03
N GLY A 69 -1.47 -5.05 9.40
CA GLY A 69 -0.19 -4.44 8.96
C GLY A 69 -0.26 -3.75 7.60
N GLY A 70 -1.35 -2.99 7.37
CA GLY A 70 -1.46 -2.02 6.27
C GLY A 70 -1.65 -2.56 4.86
N THR A 71 -1.48 -3.86 4.62
CA THR A 71 -1.54 -4.43 3.27
C THR A 71 -2.97 -4.51 2.76
N LYS A 72 -3.25 -3.79 1.67
CA LYS A 72 -4.56 -3.77 0.99
C LYS A 72 -4.36 -3.91 -0.52
N VAL A 73 -5.01 -4.90 -1.13
CA VAL A 73 -4.91 -5.19 -2.56
C VAL A 73 -6.29 -5.37 -3.17
N LEU A 74 -6.45 -4.84 -4.38
CA LEU A 74 -7.63 -4.99 -5.22
C LEU A 74 -7.24 -5.64 -6.54
N CYS A 75 -7.97 -6.68 -6.94
CA CYS A 75 -7.80 -7.37 -8.21
C CYS A 75 -9.11 -7.34 -8.99
N ALA A 76 -9.01 -7.18 -10.31
CA ALA A 76 -10.13 -7.22 -11.23
C ALA A 76 -9.76 -8.11 -12.42
N ALA A 77 -10.68 -8.97 -12.80
CA ALA A 77 -10.61 -9.85 -13.95
C ALA A 77 -11.69 -9.46 -14.94
N TRP A 78 -11.27 -9.35 -16.19
CA TRP A 78 -12.13 -9.30 -17.37
C TRP A 78 -11.75 -10.55 -18.14
N GLY A 79 -12.72 -11.40 -18.47
CA GLY A 79 -12.57 -12.79 -18.89
C GLY A 79 -11.70 -13.03 -20.13
N PRO A 80 -11.80 -14.22 -20.77
CA PRO A 80 -10.97 -14.52 -21.93
C PRO A 80 -11.25 -13.52 -23.05
N ARG A 81 -10.21 -12.85 -23.53
CA ARG A 81 -10.27 -11.94 -24.68
C ARG A 81 -9.96 -12.68 -25.96
#